data_AF-A0A2X1JTI4-F1
#
_entry.id   AF-A0A2X1JTI4-F1
#
_cell.length_a   1.000
_cell.length_b   1.000
_cell.length_c   1.000
_cell.angle_alpha   90.00
_cell.angle_beta   90.00
_cell.angle_gamma   90.00
#
_symmetry.space_group_name_H-M   'P 1'
#
loop_
_entity.id
_entity.type
_entity.pdbx_description
1 polymer ?
#
loop_
_entity_poly.entity_id
_entity_poly.type
_entity_poly.pdbx_seq_one_letter_code
_entity_poly.pdbx_strand_id
1 'polypeptide(L)'
;MKIYLVGGAVRDALLGLPVKDRDWVVVGSTPQEMLDAGYQQVGRDFPVFLHPQTHEEYALARTERKSGSGYTGFTCYAAPDVTLEDDLKRRDSDH
;
A
#
# COMPACT_ATOMS: atom_id res chain seq x y z
N MET A 1 -0.05 -7.74 11.08
CA MET A 1 0.14 -7.71 9.61
C MET A 1 -0.84 -8.62 8.89
N LYS A 2 -1.76 -8.04 8.11
CA LYS A 2 -2.58 -8.72 7.10
C LYS A 2 -2.14 -8.24 5.72
N ILE A 3 -2.04 -9.13 4.74
CA ILE A 3 -1.52 -8.82 3.40
C ILE A 3 -2.60 -9.14 2.38
N TYR A 4 -2.86 -8.19 1.47
CA TYR A 4 -3.88 -8.29 0.44
C TYR A 4 -3.26 -8.02 -0.93
N LEU A 5 -3.51 -8.90 -1.89
CA LEU A 5 -3.18 -8.63 -3.29
C LEU A 5 -4.20 -7.61 -3.81
N VAL A 6 -3.72 -6.54 -4.45
CA VAL A 6 -4.56 -5.49 -5.02
C VAL A 6 -4.17 -5.19 -6.47
N GLY A 7 -4.93 -4.34 -7.13
CA GLY A 7 -4.59 -3.81 -8.45
C GLY A 7 -4.80 -4.81 -9.59
N GLY A 8 -4.01 -4.64 -10.65
CA GLY A 8 -4.12 -5.40 -11.90
C GLY A 8 -3.86 -6.90 -11.71
N ALA A 9 -3.06 -7.27 -10.72
CA ALA A 9 -2.74 -8.67 -10.41
C ALA A 9 -3.99 -9.49 -10.07
N VAL A 10 -4.95 -8.92 -9.33
CA VAL A 10 -6.21 -9.58 -8.99
C VAL A 10 -7.07 -9.77 -10.23
N ARG A 11 -7.20 -8.72 -11.06
CA ARG A 11 -7.95 -8.78 -12.31
C ARG A 11 -7.37 -9.85 -13.23
N ASP A 12 -6.07 -9.82 -13.46
CA ASP A 12 -5.39 -10.71 -14.38
C ASP A 12 -5.46 -12.16 -13.88
N ALA A 13 -5.33 -12.39 -12.56
CA ALA A 13 -5.55 -13.70 -11.96
C ALA A 13 -6.99 -14.21 -12.15
N LEU A 14 -8.00 -13.36 -11.98
CA LEU A 14 -9.41 -13.71 -12.23
C LEU A 14 -9.70 -13.99 -13.71
N LEU A 15 -9.00 -13.32 -14.61
CA LEU A 15 -9.09 -13.53 -16.06
C LEU A 15 -8.21 -14.71 -16.56
N GLY A 16 -7.43 -15.34 -15.68
CA GLY A 16 -6.50 -16.41 -16.06
C GLY A 16 -5.32 -15.94 -16.92
N LEU A 17 -5.01 -14.64 -16.88
CA LEU A 17 -3.89 -14.04 -17.60
C LEU A 17 -2.59 -14.15 -16.77
N PRO A 18 -1.42 -14.16 -17.42
CA PRO A 18 -0.14 -14.16 -16.72
C PRO A 18 0.04 -12.86 -15.93
N VAL A 19 0.04 -12.97 -14.61
CA VAL A 19 0.31 -11.86 -13.68
C VAL A 19 1.79 -11.51 -13.78
N LYS A 20 2.10 -10.31 -14.29
CA LYS A 20 3.48 -9.82 -14.44
C LYS A 20 3.98 -9.17 -13.16
N ASP A 21 3.15 -8.32 -12.56
CA ASP A 21 3.47 -7.53 -11.38
C ASP A 21 2.42 -7.78 -10.30
N ARG A 22 2.86 -7.94 -9.05
CA ARG A 22 1.99 -8.14 -7.89
C ARG A 22 2.15 -6.99 -6.91
N ASP A 23 1.07 -6.22 -6.77
CA ASP A 23 0.97 -5.18 -5.77
C ASP A 23 0.33 -5.73 -4.50
N TRP A 24 1.08 -5.68 -3.41
CA TRP A 24 0.59 -6.11 -2.10
C TRP A 24 0.30 -4.89 -1.22
N VAL A 25 -0.81 -4.94 -0.49
CA VAL A 25 -1.16 -3.97 0.55
C VAL A 25 -1.12 -4.65 1.91
N VAL A 26 -0.40 -4.03 2.84
CA VAL A 26 -0.23 -4.51 4.20
C VAL A 26 -1.04 -3.64 5.16
N VAL A 27 -1.97 -4.28 5.88
CA VAL A 27 -2.91 -3.66 6.82
C VAL A 27 -2.56 -4.11 8.24
N GLY A 28 -2.72 -3.23 9.23
CA GLY A 28 -2.42 -3.58 10.63
C GLY A 28 -0.95 -3.91 10.85
N SER A 29 -0.06 -3.13 10.22
CA SER A 29 1.39 -3.18 10.41
C SER A 29 1.93 -1.76 10.38
N THR A 30 3.14 -1.57 10.88
CA THR A 30 3.85 -0.29 10.91
C THR A 30 5.10 -0.34 10.03
N PRO A 31 5.64 0.81 9.59
CA PRO A 31 6.91 0.86 8.85
C PRO A 31 8.04 0.14 9.58
N GLN A 32 8.12 0.31 10.90
CA GLN A 32 9.13 -0.34 11.73
C GLN A 32 8.99 -1.86 11.69
N GLU A 33 7.78 -2.41 11.83
CA GLU A 33 7.56 -3.86 11.75
C GLU A 33 7.93 -4.42 10.36
N MET A 34 7.68 -3.67 9.29
CA MET A 34 8.12 -4.06 7.93
C MET A 34 9.65 -4.10 7.82
N LEU A 35 10.34 -3.09 8.35
CA LEU A 35 11.80 -3.04 8.36
C LEU A 35 12.41 -4.15 9.23
N ASP A 36 11.83 -4.41 10.41
CA ASP A 36 12.26 -5.48 11.33
C ASP A 36 12.05 -6.87 10.70
N ALA A 37 11.03 -7.02 9.85
CA ALA A 37 10.80 -8.22 9.05
C ALA A 37 11.75 -8.36 7.84
N GLY A 38 12.66 -7.40 7.62
CA GLY A 38 13.66 -7.43 6.56
C GLY A 38 13.17 -6.90 5.21
N TYR A 39 12.01 -6.22 5.17
CA TYR A 39 11.58 -5.53 3.97
C TYR A 39 12.39 -4.26 3.73
N GLN A 40 12.65 -3.94 2.47
CA GLN A 40 13.41 -2.76 2.11
C GLN A 40 12.48 -1.60 1.72
N GLN A 41 12.48 -0.51 2.49
CA GLN A 41 11.67 0.66 2.13
C GLN A 41 12.13 1.27 0.80
N VAL A 42 11.18 1.53 -0.09
CA VAL A 42 11.35 2.21 -1.37
C VAL A 42 10.41 3.41 -1.46
N GLY A 43 10.96 4.57 -1.85
CA GLY A 43 10.23 5.84 -1.87
C GLY A 43 10.32 6.61 -0.55
N ARG A 44 10.43 7.94 -0.65
CA ARG A 44 10.52 8.84 0.52
C ARG A 44 9.15 9.24 1.07
N ASP A 45 8.19 9.45 0.18
CA ASP A 45 6.91 10.05 0.53
C ASP A 45 5.84 9.01 0.89
N PHE A 46 6.12 7.74 0.59
CA PHE A 46 5.16 6.66 0.68
C PHE A 46 5.78 5.43 1.36
N PRO A 47 5.05 4.77 2.27
CA PRO A 47 5.53 3.58 2.96
C PRO A 47 5.37 2.35 2.06
N VAL A 48 6.13 2.30 0.97
CA VAL A 48 6.24 1.14 0.09
C VAL A 48 7.52 0.40 0.42
N PHE A 49 7.47 -0.93 0.41
CA PHE A 49 8.59 -1.78 0.77
C PHE A 49 8.75 -2.90 -0.25
N LEU A 50 9.98 -3.33 -0.53
CA LEU A 50 10.28 -4.49 -1.35
C LEU A 50 10.49 -5.71 -0.47
N HIS A 51 9.89 -6.83 -0.89
CA HIS A 51 10.09 -8.11 -0.23
C HIS A 51 11.52 -8.62 -0.48
N PRO A 52 12.26 -9.08 0.55
CA PRO A 52 13.68 -9.40 0.45
C PRO A 52 14.01 -10.59 -0.47
N GLN A 53 13.04 -11.45 -0.78
CA GLN A 53 13.26 -12.68 -1.57
C GLN A 53 12.68 -12.58 -2.98
N THR A 54 11.51 -11.93 -3.12
CA THR A 54 10.76 -11.88 -4.39
C THR A 54 10.87 -10.52 -5.07
N HIS A 55 11.34 -9.50 -4.34
CA HIS A 55 11.35 -8.10 -4.77
C HIS A 55 9.97 -7.58 -5.21
N GLU A 56 8.90 -8.21 -4.76
CA GLU A 56 7.54 -7.73 -4.96
C GLU A 56 7.28 -6.50 -4.06
N GLU A 57 6.37 -5.63 -4.47
CA GLU A 57 6.06 -4.38 -3.80
C GLU A 57 4.96 -4.56 -2.75
N TYR A 58 5.25 -4.14 -1.51
CA TYR A 58 4.39 -4.21 -0.35
C TYR A 58 4.17 -2.80 0.19
N ALA A 59 3.02 -2.21 -0.07
CA ALA A 59 2.64 -0.90 0.43
C ALA A 59 1.87 -1.02 1.74
N LEU A 60 2.24 -0.24 2.75
CA LEU A 60 1.39 -0.11 3.94
C LEU A 60 0.10 0.64 3.59
N ALA A 61 -1.01 0.13 4.11
CA ALA A 61 -2.31 0.74 4.00
C ALA A 61 -2.26 2.14 4.59
N ARG A 62 -2.76 3.11 3.82
CA ARG A 62 -2.71 4.53 4.20
C ARG A 62 -3.97 5.25 3.80
N THR A 63 -4.29 6.29 4.54
CA THR A 63 -5.32 7.25 4.20
C THR A 63 -4.71 8.59 3.86
N GLU A 64 -5.39 9.34 3.00
CA GLU A 64 -5.05 10.72 2.74
C GLU A 64 -5.79 11.60 3.74
N ARG A 65 -5.06 12.25 4.63
CA ARG A 65 -5.65 13.23 5.54
C ARG A 65 -5.42 14.62 4.97
N LYS A 66 -6.51 15.37 4.75
CA LYS A 66 -6.44 16.81 4.47
C LYS A 66 -5.83 17.50 5.70
N SER A 67 -4.60 17.98 5.56
CA SER A 67 -3.91 18.72 6.59
C SER A 67 -4.03 20.21 6.28
N GLY A 68 -5.04 20.86 6.88
CA GLY A 68 -5.14 22.32 6.98
C GLY A 68 -5.70 23.07 5.75
N SER A 69 -6.21 24.27 6.01
CA SER A 69 -6.83 25.20 5.05
C SER A 69 -5.79 25.77 4.07
N GLY A 70 -5.41 25.00 3.06
CA GLY A 70 -4.53 25.43 1.98
C GLY A 70 -4.51 24.44 0.81
N TYR A 71 -4.32 24.94 -0.42
CA TYR A 71 -4.45 24.22 -1.69
C TYR A 71 -3.37 23.12 -1.93
N THR A 72 -2.55 22.75 -0.94
CA THR A 72 -1.36 21.89 -1.11
C THR A 72 -1.12 20.86 0.01
N GLY A 73 -2.11 20.55 0.87
CA GLY A 73 -1.88 19.78 2.10
C GLY A 73 -2.49 18.38 2.15
N PHE A 74 -1.99 17.42 1.37
CA PHE A 74 -2.31 16.00 1.58
C PHE A 74 -1.16 15.35 2.35
N THR A 75 -1.44 14.84 3.55
CA THR A 75 -0.47 14.06 4.32
C THR A 75 -0.88 12.59 4.31
N CYS A 76 0.07 11.71 4.01
CA CYS A 76 -0.14 10.27 4.11
C CYS A 76 -0.17 9.86 5.59
N TYR A 77 -1.29 9.26 6.00
CA TYR A 77 -1.44 8.66 7.32
C TYR A 77 -1.43 7.13 7.17
N ALA A 78 -0.32 6.50 7.56
CA ALA A 78 -0.17 5.05 7.54
C ALA A 78 -0.01 4.55 8.97
N ALA A 79 -1.04 3.89 9.47
CA ALA A 79 -1.14 3.44 10.85
C ALA A 79 -1.88 2.09 10.91
N PRO A 80 -1.69 1.28 11.96
CA PRO A 80 -2.23 -0.07 12.02
C PRO A 80 -3.76 -0.13 12.15
N ASP A 81 -4.41 0.99 12.50
CA ASP A 81 -5.86 1.17 12.51
C ASP A 81 -6.46 1.45 11.12
N VAL A 82 -5.63 1.84 10.14
CA VAL A 82 -6.06 2.02 8.77
C VAL A 82 -6.48 0.68 8.18
N THR A 83 -7.70 0.61 7.66
CA THR A 83 -8.25 -0.60 7.05
C THR A 83 -7.92 -0.69 5.56
N LEU A 84 -8.08 -1.90 4.98
CA LEU A 84 -7.99 -2.08 3.54
C LEU A 84 -8.99 -1.19 2.79
N GLU A 85 -10.22 -1.09 3.30
CA GLU A 85 -11.29 -0.30 2.68
C GLU A 85 -10.90 1.18 2.60
N ASP A 86 -10.26 1.72 3.63
CA ASP A 86 -9.81 3.11 3.62
C ASP A 86 -8.64 3.34 2.64
N ASP A 87 -7.75 2.37 2.48
CA ASP A 87 -6.73 2.39 1.42
C ASP A 87 -7.33 2.25 0.01
N LEU A 88 -8.42 1.48 -0.15
CA LEU A 88 -9.08 1.31 -1.44
C LEU A 88 -9.90 2.56 -1.83
N LYS A 89 -10.55 3.24 -0.88
CA LYS A 89 -11.33 4.47 -1.15
C LYS A 89 -10.52 5.56 -1.86
N ARG A 90 -9.23 5.71 -1.54
CA ARG A 90 -8.36 6.70 -2.22
C ARG A 90 -8.03 6.29 -3.66
N ARG A 91 -7.97 4.98 -3.96
CA ARG A 91 -7.66 4.46 -5.29
C ARG A 91 -8.83 4.61 -6.26
N ASP A 92 -10.05 4.67 -5.73
CA ASP A 92 -11.29 4.81 -6.49
C ASP A 92 -11.62 6.27 -6.87
N SER A 93 -10.81 7.24 -6.42
CA SER A 93 -11.07 8.68 -6.61
C SER A 93 -10.60 9.23 -7.96
N ASP A 94 -9.94 8.42 -8.80
CA ASP A 94 -9.69 8.76 -10.20
C ASP A 94 -10.94 8.48 -11.04
N HIS A 95 -11.94 9.38 -10.94
CA HIS A 95 -13.07 9.49 -11.86
C HIS A 95 -13.05 10.87 -12.53
#